data_AF-A7HRF6-F1
#
_entry.id   AF-A7HRF6-F1
#
_cell.length_a   1.000
_cell.length_b   1.000
_cell.length_c   1.000
_cell.angle_alpha   90.00
_cell.angle_beta   90.00
_cell.angle_gamma   90.00
#
_symmetry.space_group_name_H-M   'P 1'
#
loop_
_entity.id
_entity.type
_entity.pdbx_description
1 polymer ?
#
loop_
_entity_poly.entity_id
_entity_poly.type
_entity_poly.pdbx_seq_one_letter_code
_entity_poly.pdbx_strand_id
1 'polypeptide(L)'
;MNRLCRLSLALAFLALAGCGLGRSEYADEPNYKAGYSDGCWTATSRVPGDPSTITRNEEAFKVDKAYNAGWKSGYNACQIRSDTSGSMGMPDSSNRGTGVR
;
A
#
# COMPACT_ATOMS: atom_id res chain seq x y z
N MET A 1 -27.89 16.24 28.62
CA MET A 1 -27.13 16.25 27.36
C MET A 1 -25.75 15.57 27.47
N ASN A 2 -25.61 14.47 28.24
CA ASN A 2 -24.28 13.90 28.58
C ASN A 2 -24.04 12.47 28.05
N ARG A 3 -24.98 11.90 27.27
CA ARG A 3 -24.84 10.55 26.68
C ARG A 3 -24.21 10.57 25.28
N LEU A 4 -24.38 11.68 24.55
CA LEU A 4 -23.81 11.89 23.22
C LEU A 4 -22.27 12.02 23.28
N CYS A 5 -21.74 12.75 24.26
CA CYS A 5 -20.31 12.94 24.44
C CYS A 5 -19.55 11.63 24.75
N ARG A 6 -20.22 10.65 25.38
CA ARG A 6 -19.64 9.33 25.67
C ARG A 6 -19.60 8.42 24.45
N LEU A 7 -20.54 8.56 23.51
CA LEU A 7 -20.56 7.83 22.24
C LEU A 7 -19.49 8.35 21.27
N SER A 8 -19.24 9.66 21.28
CA SER A 8 -18.21 10.29 20.45
C SER A 8 -16.79 9.85 20.82
N LEU A 9 -16.53 9.59 22.11
CA LEU A 9 -15.20 9.18 22.57
C LEU A 9 -14.87 7.73 22.20
N ALA A 10 -15.86 6.84 22.14
CA ALA A 10 -15.65 5.43 21.78
C ALA A 10 -15.34 5.22 20.29
N LEU A 11 -15.93 6.03 19.40
CA LEU A 11 -15.62 5.96 17.95
C LEU A 11 -14.21 6.49 17.63
N ALA A 12 -13.70 7.46 18.39
CA ALA A 12 -12.36 8.01 18.18
C ALA A 12 -11.24 6.98 18.42
N PHE A 13 -11.45 6.03 19.35
CA PHE A 13 -10.46 4.97 19.61
C PHE A 13 -10.41 3.90 18.51
N LEU A 14 -11.52 3.61 17.81
CA LEU A 14 -11.49 2.67 16.68
C LEU A 14 -10.73 3.22 15.47
N ALA A 15 -10.68 4.54 15.30
CA ALA A 15 -9.91 5.16 14.22
C ALA A 15 -8.38 5.02 14.41
N LEU A 16 -7.89 4.85 15.64
CA LEU A 16 -6.47 4.61 15.92
C LEU A 16 -6.08 3.14 15.92
N ALA A 17 -7.04 2.21 15.96
CA ALA A 17 -6.77 0.77 15.88
C ALA A 17 -6.22 0.32 14.50
N GLY A 18 -6.25 1.20 13.49
CA GLY A 18 -5.60 0.96 12.19
C GLY A 18 -4.07 1.16 12.18
N CYS A 19 -3.47 1.77 13.21
CA CYS A 19 -2.03 2.02 13.26
C CYS A 19 -1.20 0.90 13.91
N GLY A 20 -1.83 -0.19 14.38
CA GLY A 20 -1.13 -1.26 15.10
C GLY A 20 -1.39 -2.69 14.62
N LEU A 21 -2.45 -2.91 13.83
CA LEU A 21 -2.75 -4.23 13.27
C LEU A 21 -1.90 -4.45 12.00
N GLY A 22 -0.75 -5.11 12.13
CA GLY A 22 -0.02 -5.65 10.96
C GLY A 22 1.46 -5.32 10.86
N ARG A 23 2.10 -4.76 11.90
CA ARG A 23 3.56 -4.63 11.91
C ARG A 23 4.17 -6.04 11.99
N SER A 24 4.97 -6.40 10.98
CA SER A 24 5.70 -7.68 10.97
C SER A 24 6.64 -7.77 12.17
N GLU A 25 6.82 -8.97 12.73
CA GLU A 25 7.84 -9.23 13.77
C GLU A 25 9.26 -8.86 13.29
N TYR A 26 9.48 -8.91 11.97
CA TYR A 26 10.76 -8.58 11.34
C TYR A 26 10.90 -7.09 10.99
N ALA A 27 9.94 -6.22 11.32
CA ALA A 27 9.87 -4.84 10.80
C ALA A 27 11.10 -3.97 11.14
N ASP A 28 11.81 -4.30 12.21
CA ASP A 28 13.01 -3.61 12.64
C ASP A 28 14.30 -4.20 12.08
N GLU A 29 14.22 -5.35 11.41
CA GLU A 29 15.38 -6.00 10.80
C GLU A 29 15.81 -5.30 9.49
N PRO A 30 17.13 -5.20 9.22
CA PRO A 30 17.62 -4.54 8.01
C PRO A 30 17.18 -5.26 6.73
N ASN A 31 17.17 -6.60 6.74
CA ASN A 31 16.79 -7.40 5.58
C ASN A 31 15.29 -7.30 5.28
N TYR A 32 14.45 -7.06 6.29
CA TYR A 32 13.05 -6.73 6.07
C TYR A 32 12.87 -5.44 5.26
N LYS A 33 13.65 -4.39 5.56
CA LYS A 33 13.58 -3.11 4.84
C LYS A 33 14.05 -3.24 3.39
N ALA A 34 15.10 -4.03 3.15
CA ALA A 34 15.56 -4.35 1.81
C ALA A 34 14.48 -5.10 1.02
N GLY A 35 13.92 -6.17 1.61
CA GLY A 35 12.83 -6.92 1.01
C GLY A 35 11.62 -6.04 0.71
N TYR A 36 11.21 -5.20 1.66
CA TYR A 36 10.10 -4.26 1.51
C TYR A 36 10.27 -3.34 0.31
N SER A 37 11.48 -2.79 0.12
CA SER A 37 11.79 -1.89 -0.99
C SER A 37 11.69 -2.63 -2.34
N ASP A 38 12.30 -3.83 -2.44
CA ASP A 38 12.26 -4.66 -3.65
C ASP A 38 10.85 -5.13 -4.01
N GLY A 39 10.06 -5.49 -2.99
CA GLY A 39 8.66 -5.87 -3.13
C GLY A 39 7.81 -4.72 -3.64
N CYS A 40 7.99 -3.53 -3.07
CA CYS A 40 7.31 -2.33 -3.51
C CYS A 40 7.65 -1.98 -4.97
N TRP A 41 8.93 -2.05 -5.34
CA TRP A 41 9.37 -1.84 -6.71
C TRP A 41 8.69 -2.83 -7.66
N THR A 42 8.73 -4.12 -7.34
CA THR A 42 8.06 -5.16 -8.13
C THR A 42 6.58 -4.87 -8.33
N ALA A 43 5.87 -4.42 -7.31
CA ALA A 43 4.44 -4.15 -7.43
C ALA A 43 4.10 -3.08 -8.47
N THR A 44 5.04 -2.16 -8.73
CA THR A 44 4.88 -1.07 -9.69
C THR A 44 5.52 -1.35 -11.05
N SER A 45 6.51 -2.24 -11.12
CA SER A 45 7.26 -2.53 -12.35
C SER A 45 6.88 -3.86 -13.02
N ARG A 46 6.17 -4.75 -12.31
CA ARG A 46 5.87 -6.10 -12.82
C ARG A 46 5.01 -6.05 -14.07
N VAL A 47 5.46 -6.75 -15.11
CA VAL A 47 4.68 -7.04 -16.31
C VAL A 47 4.06 -8.44 -16.16
N PRO A 48 2.72 -8.59 -16.29
CA PRO A 48 2.09 -9.90 -16.26
C PRO A 48 2.68 -10.85 -17.31
N GLY A 49 3.06 -12.06 -16.88
CA GLY A 49 3.65 -13.09 -17.76
C GLY A 49 5.17 -12.99 -17.93
N ASP A 50 5.81 -11.90 -17.49
CA ASP A 50 7.27 -11.75 -17.57
C ASP A 50 7.90 -11.78 -16.16
N PRO A 51 8.48 -12.92 -15.75
CA PRO A 51 9.13 -13.04 -14.45
C PRO A 51 10.41 -12.21 -14.32
N SER A 52 11.03 -11.75 -15.42
CA SER A 52 12.25 -10.94 -15.37
C SER A 52 12.01 -9.55 -14.75
N THR A 53 10.76 -9.10 -14.74
CA THR A 53 10.34 -7.82 -14.14
C THR A 53 10.15 -7.88 -12.62
N ILE A 54 10.27 -9.08 -12.03
CA ILE A 54 10.20 -9.29 -10.59
C ILE A 54 11.55 -8.92 -9.98
N THR A 55 11.57 -7.87 -9.16
CA THR A 55 12.76 -7.42 -8.45
C THR A 55 12.82 -8.05 -7.07
N ARG A 56 13.80 -8.93 -6.88
CA ARG A 56 14.14 -9.52 -5.57
C ARG A 56 15.54 -10.12 -5.60
N ASN A 57 16.17 -10.20 -4.44
CA ASN A 57 17.30 -11.08 -4.21
C ASN A 57 16.77 -12.53 -4.09
N GLU A 58 17.08 -13.35 -5.10
CA GLU A 58 16.64 -14.74 -5.21
C GLU A 58 17.03 -15.62 -4.02
N GLU A 59 18.24 -15.43 -3.48
CA GLU A 59 18.76 -16.24 -2.37
C GLU A 59 18.09 -15.82 -1.06
N ALA A 60 18.10 -14.53 -0.75
CA ALA A 60 17.48 -13.98 0.45
C ALA A 60 15.97 -14.26 0.47
N PHE A 61 15.28 -14.19 -0.68
CA PHE A 61 13.86 -14.53 -0.77
C PHE A 61 13.56 -15.97 -0.36
N LYS A 62 14.50 -16.91 -0.58
CA LYS A 62 14.35 -18.33 -0.26
C LYS A 62 14.71 -18.65 1.18
N VAL A 63 15.76 -18.05 1.74
CA VAL A 63 16.34 -18.48 3.03
C VAL A 63 16.15 -17.48 4.17
N ASP A 64 15.98 -16.19 3.86
CA ASP A 64 15.83 -15.14 4.87
C ASP A 64 14.35 -14.80 5.07
N LYS A 65 13.84 -15.12 6.26
CA LYS A 65 12.44 -14.89 6.63
C LYS A 65 12.09 -13.41 6.70
N ALA A 66 12.99 -12.58 7.20
CA ALA A 66 12.79 -11.14 7.32
C ALA A 66 12.71 -10.51 5.93
N TYR A 67 13.63 -10.86 5.03
CA TYR A 67 13.59 -10.42 3.64
C TYR A 67 12.31 -10.87 2.93
N ASN A 68 11.94 -12.16 3.05
CA ASN A 68 10.73 -12.70 2.43
C ASN A 68 9.45 -12.00 2.94
N ALA A 69 9.36 -11.79 4.25
CA ALA A 69 8.25 -11.07 4.88
C ALA A 69 8.20 -9.61 4.40
N GLY A 70 9.34 -8.93 4.39
CA GLY A 70 9.49 -7.57 3.87
C GLY A 70 8.99 -7.47 2.45
N TRP A 71 9.48 -8.33 1.56
CA TRP A 71 9.10 -8.35 0.14
C TRP A 71 7.60 -8.52 -0.06
N LYS A 72 6.96 -9.45 0.65
CA LYS A 72 5.51 -9.63 0.59
C LYS A 72 4.76 -8.41 1.12
N SER A 73 5.21 -7.83 2.24
CA SER A 73 4.60 -6.62 2.80
C SER A 73 4.69 -5.43 1.83
N GLY A 74 5.88 -5.17 1.28
CA GLY A 74 6.11 -4.09 0.33
C GLY A 74 5.32 -4.27 -0.98
N TYR A 75 5.28 -5.50 -1.50
CA TYR A 75 4.49 -5.80 -2.70
C TYR A 75 3.02 -5.46 -2.50
N ASN A 76 2.41 -5.90 -1.40
CA ASN A 76 1.00 -5.61 -1.12
C ASN A 76 0.75 -4.13 -0.84
N ALA A 77 1.69 -3.44 -0.20
CA ALA A 77 1.57 -2.02 0.13
C ALA A 77 1.57 -1.12 -1.11
N CYS A 78 2.36 -1.46 -2.13
CA CYS A 78 2.53 -0.63 -3.33
C CYS A 78 1.75 -1.15 -4.54
N GLN A 79 0.99 -2.24 -4.40
CA GLN A 79 0.17 -2.76 -5.48
C GLN A 79 -0.95 -1.77 -5.80
N ILE A 80 -0.90 -1.17 -7.00
CA ILE A 80 -1.97 -0.33 -7.51
C ILE A 80 -3.14 -1.26 -7.84
N ARG A 81 -4.13 -1.32 -6.95
CA ARG A 81 -5.36 -2.05 -7.24
C ARG A 81 -6.30 -1.15 -8.03
N SER A 82 -6.68 -1.58 -9.23
CA SER A 82 -7.64 -0.88 -10.08
C SER A 82 -9.10 -0.93 -9.56
N ASP A 83 -9.33 -1.49 -8.36
CA ASP A 83 -10.63 -1.61 -7.71
C ASP A 83 -11.04 -0.36 -6.92
N THR A 84 -10.14 0.62 -6.77
CA THR A 84 -10.57 1.98 -6.42
C THR A 84 -11.09 2.69 -7.66
N SER A 85 -12.23 2.21 -8.17
CA SER A 85 -13.24 3.07 -8.80
C SER A 85 -13.92 3.92 -7.70
N GLY A 86 -13.10 4.56 -6.86
CA GLY A 86 -13.52 5.82 -6.26
C GLY A 86 -13.52 6.78 -7.44
N SER A 87 -14.72 7.17 -7.86
CA SER A 87 -14.95 8.25 -8.80
C SER A 87 -14.21 9.51 -8.33
N MET A 88 -12.92 9.61 -8.62
CA MET A 88 -12.27 10.89 -8.84
C MET A 88 -12.77 11.29 -10.20
N GLY A 89 -14.00 11.82 -10.21
CA GLY A 89 -14.66 12.29 -11.42
C GLY A 89 -13.64 13.13 -12.17
N MET A 90 -13.25 12.64 -13.36
CA MET A 90 -12.64 13.52 -14.34
C MET A 90 -13.59 14.71 -14.46
N PRO A 91 -13.15 15.95 -14.17
CA PRO A 91 -14.02 17.10 -14.37
C PRO A 91 -14.48 17.07 -15.82
N ASP A 92 -15.80 17.11 -15.99
CA ASP A 92 -16.45 17.08 -17.29
C ASP A 92 -15.78 18.11 -18.22
N SER A 93 -15.28 17.60 -19.34
CA SER A 93 -14.64 18.41 -20.38
C SER A 93 -15.61 19.39 -21.04
N SER A 94 -16.92 19.31 -20.74
CA SER A 94 -17.96 20.20 -21.26
C SER A 94 -17.78 21.68 -20.93
N ASN A 95 -16.94 22.04 -19.95
CA ASN A 95 -16.62 23.44 -19.65
C ASN A 95 -15.22 23.88 -20.12
N ARG A 96 -14.58 23.11 -21.03
CA ARG A 96 -13.41 23.63 -21.76
C ARG A 96 -13.93 24.66 -22.78
N GLY A 97 -14.16 25.88 -22.29
CA GLY A 97 -14.51 27.03 -23.10
C GLY A 97 -13.62 27.08 -24.33
N THR A 98 -14.23 27.29 -25.49
CA THR A 98 -13.53 27.53 -26.74
C THR A 98 -12.58 28.70 -26.52
N GLY A 99 -11.28 28.38 -26.48
CA GLY A 99 -10.22 29.37 -26.49
C GLY A 99 -10.49 30.37 -27.62
N VAL A 100 -10.36 31.64 -27.26
CA VAL A 100 -10.66 32.86 -27.98
C VAL A 100 -10.31 32.83 -29.48
N ARG A 101 -11.27 33.36 -30.27
CA ARG A 101 -11.25 33.92 -31.64
C ARG A 101 -9.95 33.91 -32.43
#